data_AF-A0A351GMM0-F1
#
_entry.id   AF-A0A351GMM0-F1
#
_cell.length_a   1.000
_cell.length_b   1.000
_cell.length_c   1.000
_cell.angle_alpha   90.00
_cell.angle_beta   90.00
_cell.angle_gamma   90.00
#
_symmetry.space_group_name_H-M   'P 1'
#
loop_
_entity.id
_entity.type
_entity.pdbx_description
1 polymer ?
#
loop_
_entity_poly.entity_id
_entity_poly.type
_entity_poly.pdbx_seq_one_letter_code
_entity_poly.pdbx_strand_id
1 'polypeptide(L)'
;MTDFYDAQRAMRSMRKAALQRGVIAVLDVGSTKIGCLILRFDGVDRNIDAETVGPMAGQSGFRVIGSATTRSRGIEFGEVVSMPEAERAIRTVLQSAQKLAGVRVDHVIASFSGGAPRSYGLAGQ
;
A
#
# COMPACT_ATOMS: atom_id res chain seq x y z
N MET A 1 2.27 20.46 -15.66
CA MET A 1 2.17 19.04 -16.06
C MET A 1 3.43 18.25 -15.65
N THR A 2 4.63 18.86 -15.71
CA THR A 2 5.90 18.37 -15.14
C THR A 2 5.83 17.95 -13.67
N ASP A 3 5.15 18.75 -12.84
CA ASP A 3 5.01 18.53 -11.39
C ASP A 3 4.38 17.16 -11.02
N PHE A 4 3.42 16.67 -11.82
CA PHE A 4 2.79 15.37 -11.57
C PHE A 4 3.76 14.21 -11.81
N TYR A 5 4.65 14.32 -12.79
CA TYR A 5 5.64 13.28 -13.10
C TYR A 5 6.75 13.22 -12.04
N ASP A 6 7.18 14.38 -11.55
CA ASP A 6 8.18 14.47 -10.48
C ASP A 6 7.61 13.90 -9.17
N ALA A 7 6.35 14.22 -8.84
CA ALA A 7 5.65 13.62 -7.71
C ALA A 7 5.54 12.09 -7.83
N GLN A 8 5.20 11.56 -9.01
CA GLN A 8 5.13 10.12 -9.25
C GLN A 8 6.49 9.43 -9.12
N ARG A 9 7.57 10.04 -9.65
CA ARG A 9 8.93 9.51 -9.52
C ARG A 9 9.40 9.53 -8.07
N ALA A 10 9.10 10.59 -7.32
CA ALA A 10 9.38 10.67 -5.89
C ALA A 10 8.67 9.54 -5.11
N MET A 11 7.36 9.32 -5.34
CA MET A 11 6.61 8.23 -4.72
C MET A 11 7.21 6.84 -5.02
N ARG A 12 7.65 6.60 -6.26
CA ARG A 12 8.33 5.35 -6.64
C ARG A 12 9.67 5.17 -5.94
N SER A 13 10.46 6.24 -5.82
CA SER A 13 11.74 6.24 -5.10
C SER A 13 11.53 5.91 -3.62
N MET A 14 10.55 6.55 -2.98
CA MET A 14 10.26 6.31 -1.57
C MET A 14 9.74 4.88 -1.32
N ARG A 15 8.89 4.33 -2.22
CA ARG A 15 8.49 2.91 -2.19
C ARG A 15 9.70 1.97 -2.25
N LYS A 16 10.66 2.24 -3.13
CA LYS A 16 11.89 1.43 -3.26
C LYS A 16 12.70 1.46 -1.97
N ALA A 17 12.82 2.63 -1.34
CA ALA A 17 13.51 2.78 -0.05
C ALA A 17 12.81 2.00 1.08
N ALA A 18 11.46 2.00 1.12
CA ALA A 18 10.71 1.22 2.11
C ALA A 18 10.89 -0.30 1.93
N LEU A 19 10.87 -0.79 0.69
CA LEU A 19 11.16 -2.19 0.38
C LEU A 19 12.57 -2.59 0.81
N GLN A 20 13.56 -1.69 0.64
CA GLN A 20 14.93 -1.90 1.12
C GLN A 20 15.02 -1.96 2.66
N ARG A 21 14.12 -1.27 3.38
CA ARG A 21 14.03 -1.32 4.86
C ARG A 21 13.36 -2.61 5.36
N GLY A 22 12.77 -3.41 4.47
CA GLY A 22 12.22 -4.73 4.79
C GLY A 22 10.87 -4.72 5.52
N VAL A 23 10.18 -3.57 5.64
CA VAL A 23 8.84 -3.49 6.25
C VAL A 23 7.92 -2.64 5.38
N ILE A 24 6.72 -3.13 5.08
CA ILE A 24 5.70 -2.41 4.31
C ILE A 24 4.30 -2.67 4.85
N ALA A 25 3.40 -1.69 4.76
CA ALA A 25 1.97 -1.93 4.97
C ALA A 25 1.25 -2.22 3.65
N VAL A 26 0.28 -3.12 3.70
CA VAL A 26 -0.71 -3.35 2.63
C VAL A 26 -2.07 -2.99 3.20
N LEU A 27 -2.78 -2.10 2.52
CA LEU A 27 -4.09 -1.59 2.93
C LEU A 27 -5.13 -1.98 1.88
N ASP A 28 -6.18 -2.65 2.30
CA ASP A 28 -7.34 -2.97 1.46
C ASP A 28 -8.53 -2.13 1.90
N VAL A 29 -9.02 -1.27 1.00
CA VAL A 29 -10.11 -0.33 1.25
C VAL A 29 -11.35 -0.77 0.49
N GLY A 30 -12.27 -1.44 1.21
CA GLY A 30 -13.57 -1.83 0.68
C GLY A 30 -14.72 -1.02 1.28
N SER A 31 -15.89 -1.09 0.65
CA SER A 31 -17.12 -0.44 1.14
C SER A 31 -17.62 -1.00 2.47
N THR A 32 -17.28 -2.25 2.80
CA THR A 32 -17.72 -2.89 4.05
C THR A 32 -16.63 -2.89 5.13
N LYS A 33 -15.39 -3.17 4.73
CA LYS A 33 -14.25 -3.35 5.62
C LYS A 33 -13.02 -2.64 5.06
N ILE A 34 -12.21 -2.12 5.96
CA ILE A 34 -10.85 -1.70 5.65
C ILE A 34 -9.91 -2.62 6.43
N GLY A 35 -8.99 -3.28 5.72
CA GLY A 35 -8.00 -4.19 6.29
C GLY A 35 -6.59 -3.63 6.11
N CYS A 36 -5.72 -3.86 7.09
CA CYS A 36 -4.31 -3.51 6.97
C CYS A 36 -3.45 -4.68 7.45
N LEU A 37 -2.43 -5.03 6.66
CA LEU A 37 -1.39 -5.99 7.00
C LEU A 37 -0.05 -5.26 7.03
N ILE A 38 0.80 -5.59 7.99
CA ILE A 38 2.20 -5.15 8.03
C ILE A 38 3.07 -6.36 7.75
N LEU A 39 3.79 -6.28 6.64
CA LEU A 39 4.65 -7.34 6.16
C LEU A 39 6.09 -7.01 6.52
N ARG A 40 6.82 -8.01 7.00
CA ARG A 40 8.27 -7.99 7.11
C ARG A 40 8.86 -8.94 6.09
N PHE A 41 9.78 -8.43 5.29
CA PHE A 41 10.62 -9.23 4.42
C PHE A 41 11.92 -9.47 5.17
N ASP A 42 12.17 -10.71 5.52
CA ASP A 42 13.53 -11.11 5.85
C ASP A 42 14.26 -11.12 4.52
N GLY A 43 15.41 -10.45 4.42
CA GLY A 43 16.19 -10.44 3.18
C GLY A 43 16.57 -11.88 2.81
N VAL A 44 15.76 -12.54 2.00
CA VAL A 44 16.12 -13.81 1.36
C VAL A 44 17.11 -13.45 0.27
N ASP A 45 18.21 -14.20 0.25
CA ASP A 45 19.40 -14.02 -0.56
C ASP A 45 19.15 -13.47 -1.96
N ARG A 46 20.06 -12.60 -2.39
CA ARG A 46 20.15 -12.02 -3.75
C ARG A 46 20.38 -13.07 -4.87
N ASN A 47 20.20 -14.36 -4.58
CA ASN A 47 20.47 -15.50 -5.48
C ASN A 47 19.20 -16.34 -5.72
N ILE A 48 18.13 -15.72 -6.23
CA ILE A 48 17.06 -16.49 -6.89
C ILE A 48 17.04 -16.05 -8.35
N ASP A 49 17.42 -17.00 -9.20
CA ASP A 49 17.51 -16.87 -10.64
C ASP A 49 16.23 -16.34 -11.29
N ALA A 50 16.47 -15.62 -12.37
CA ALA A 50 15.52 -14.85 -13.13
C ALA A 50 14.41 -15.71 -13.76
N GLU A 51 13.22 -15.76 -13.15
CA GLU A 51 11.99 -16.14 -13.89
C GLU A 51 10.68 -15.83 -13.16
N THR A 52 10.56 -14.66 -12.51
CA THR A 52 9.26 -14.20 -12.01
C THR A 52 9.07 -12.71 -12.25
N VAL A 53 7.83 -12.34 -12.57
CA VAL A 53 7.44 -11.06 -13.17
C VAL A 53 7.52 -9.91 -12.15
N GLY A 54 8.38 -8.91 -12.42
CA GLY A 54 8.30 -7.57 -11.84
C GLY A 54 9.03 -7.32 -10.51
N PRO A 55 8.95 -6.09 -9.93
CA PRO A 55 9.74 -5.61 -8.78
C PRO A 55 9.49 -6.34 -7.43
N MET A 56 8.87 -7.52 -7.45
CA MET A 56 8.77 -8.45 -6.32
C MET A 56 9.50 -9.79 -6.58
N ALA A 57 10.14 -9.93 -7.74
CA ALA A 57 10.99 -11.07 -8.08
C ALA A 57 12.18 -11.12 -7.10
N GLY A 58 12.20 -12.15 -6.25
CA GLY A 58 13.21 -12.35 -5.20
C GLY A 58 12.68 -12.26 -3.76
N GLN A 59 11.43 -11.85 -3.52
CA GLN A 59 10.83 -11.80 -2.18
C GLN A 59 9.95 -13.02 -1.91
N SER A 60 10.52 -14.23 -1.94
CA SER A 60 9.77 -15.49 -1.77
C SER A 60 9.35 -15.80 -0.33
N GLY A 61 9.71 -14.96 0.64
CA GLY A 61 9.27 -15.08 2.03
C GLY A 61 8.93 -13.72 2.64
N PHE A 62 7.69 -13.56 3.08
CA PHE A 62 7.28 -12.45 3.95
C PHE A 62 6.56 -12.99 5.18
N ARG A 63 6.69 -12.27 6.29
CA ARG A 63 5.93 -12.53 7.51
C ARG A 63 4.94 -11.42 7.75
N VAL A 64 3.69 -11.79 8.05
CA VAL A 64 2.71 -10.85 8.58
C VAL A 64 3.04 -10.64 10.05
N ILE A 65 3.57 -9.47 10.39
CA ILE A 65 3.92 -9.10 11.78
C ILE A 65 2.84 -8.24 12.43
N GLY A 66 1.94 -7.66 11.64
CA GLY A 66 0.81 -6.85 12.11
C GLY A 66 -0.42 -7.08 11.24
N SER A 67 -1.60 -7.13 11.84
CA SER A 67 -2.86 -7.19 11.11
C SER A 67 -3.97 -6.49 11.88
N ALA A 68 -4.81 -5.75 11.19
CA ALA A 68 -6.02 -5.17 11.76
C ALA A 68 -7.11 -5.02 10.70
N THR A 69 -8.34 -4.95 11.16
CA THR A 69 -9.49 -4.57 10.34
C THR A 69 -10.32 -3.53 11.08
N THR A 70 -11.08 -2.75 10.33
CA THR A 70 -12.11 -1.85 10.88
C THR A 70 -13.29 -1.79 9.93
N ARG A 71 -14.46 -1.40 10.45
CA ARG A 71 -15.64 -1.12 9.62
C ARG A 71 -15.33 0.08 8.73
N SER A 72 -15.67 -0.02 7.46
CA SER A 72 -15.48 1.08 6.52
C SER A 72 -16.38 2.27 6.85
N ARG A 73 -15.89 3.48 6.58
CA ARG A 73 -16.60 4.76 6.72
C ARG A 73 -16.13 5.65 5.58
N GLY A 74 -17.04 6.38 4.95
CA GLY A 74 -16.73 7.24 3.79
C GLY A 74 -16.37 6.52 2.50
N ILE A 75 -16.59 5.20 2.39
CA ILE A 75 -16.41 4.41 1.17
C ILE A 75 -17.74 3.74 0.80
N GLU A 76 -18.25 4.00 -0.40
CA GLU A 76 -19.45 3.34 -0.95
C GLU A 76 -19.22 2.99 -2.41
N PHE A 77 -19.69 1.81 -2.83
CA PHE A 77 -19.53 1.31 -4.21
C PHE A 77 -18.10 1.42 -4.79
N GLY A 78 -17.06 1.32 -3.95
CA GLY A 78 -15.67 1.43 -4.37
C GLY A 78 -15.17 2.87 -4.59
N GLU A 79 -15.95 3.87 -4.16
CA GLU A 79 -15.63 5.30 -4.25
C GLU A 79 -15.56 5.96 -2.86
N VAL A 80 -14.78 7.03 -2.78
CA VAL A 80 -14.69 7.86 -1.57
C VAL A 80 -15.86 8.84 -1.57
N VAL A 81 -16.90 8.53 -0.79
CA VAL A 81 -18.07 9.41 -0.61
C VAL A 81 -17.85 10.44 0.51
N SER A 82 -16.95 10.17 1.45
CA SER A 82 -16.55 11.11 2.50
C SER A 82 -15.07 10.98 2.83
N MET A 83 -14.28 11.96 2.40
CA MET A 83 -12.84 11.99 2.63
C MET A 83 -12.46 11.99 4.12
N PRO A 84 -13.09 12.80 5.02
CA PRO A 84 -12.75 12.80 6.44
C PRO A 84 -13.05 11.46 7.13
N GLU A 85 -14.12 10.77 6.72
CA GLU A 85 -14.47 9.48 7.28
C GLU A 85 -13.55 8.35 6.80
N ALA A 86 -13.22 8.35 5.51
CA ALA A 86 -12.27 7.41 4.92
C ALA A 86 -10.90 7.56 5.57
N GLU A 87 -10.42 8.79 5.74
CA GLU A 87 -9.17 9.11 6.45
C GLU A 87 -9.17 8.55 7.88
N ARG A 88 -10.22 8.83 8.67
CA ARG A 88 -10.32 8.34 10.06
C ARG A 88 -10.33 6.81 10.13
N ALA A 89 -11.02 6.15 9.20
CA ALA A 89 -11.06 4.70 9.13
C ALA A 89 -9.69 4.10 8.78
N ILE A 90 -9.01 4.67 7.77
CA ILE A 90 -7.65 4.28 7.39
C ILE A 90 -6.67 4.49 8.55
N ARG A 91 -6.73 5.64 9.23
CA ARG A 91 -5.89 5.93 10.41
C ARG A 91 -6.11 4.89 11.51
N THR A 92 -7.36 4.54 11.78
CA THR A 92 -7.74 3.58 12.83
C THR A 92 -7.14 2.20 12.55
N VAL A 93 -7.30 1.68 11.32
CA VAL A 93 -6.79 0.34 10.98
C VAL A 93 -5.26 0.32 10.92
N LEU A 94 -4.63 1.37 10.39
CA LEU A 94 -3.17 1.45 10.30
C LEU A 94 -2.54 1.56 11.69
N GLN A 95 -3.12 2.36 12.59
CA GLN A 95 -2.65 2.46 13.97
C GLN A 95 -2.76 1.12 14.70
N SER A 96 -3.87 0.41 14.55
CA SER A 96 -4.08 -0.91 15.16
C SER A 96 -3.07 -1.94 14.64
N ALA A 97 -2.84 -1.97 13.32
CA ALA A 97 -1.88 -2.89 12.72
C ALA A 97 -0.44 -2.58 13.17
N GLN A 98 -0.04 -1.30 13.23
CA GLN A 98 1.28 -0.89 13.72
C GLN A 98 1.49 -1.22 15.19
N LYS A 99 0.45 -1.06 16.02
CA LYS A 99 0.50 -1.43 17.43
C LYS A 99 0.74 -2.94 17.60
N LEU A 100 0.08 -3.77 16.79
CA LEU A 100 0.28 -5.23 16.80
C LEU A 100 1.69 -5.62 16.31
N ALA A 101 2.20 -4.91 15.30
CA ALA A 101 3.53 -5.16 14.74
C ALA A 101 4.70 -4.63 15.59
N GLY A 102 4.44 -3.72 16.53
CA GLY A 102 5.49 -3.05 17.30
C GLY A 102 6.44 -2.19 16.46
N VAL A 103 6.05 -1.84 15.22
CA VAL A 103 6.87 -1.06 14.29
C VAL A 103 6.02 -0.01 13.59
N ARG A 104 6.66 1.11 13.22
CA ARG A 104 6.04 2.13 12.37
C ARG A 104 6.34 1.83 10.91
N VAL A 105 5.37 2.13 10.04
CA VAL A 105 5.54 2.09 8.59
C VAL A 105 5.53 3.52 8.04
N ASP A 106 6.31 3.75 7.00
CA ASP A 106 6.37 5.01 6.26
C ASP A 106 5.69 4.91 4.88
N HIS A 107 5.45 3.69 4.41
CA HIS A 107 4.86 3.39 3.11
C HIS A 107 3.76 2.35 3.20
N VAL A 108 2.75 2.55 2.36
CA VAL A 108 1.63 1.64 2.18
C VAL A 108 1.42 1.37 0.70
N ILE A 109 1.13 0.11 0.37
CA ILE A 109 0.49 -0.26 -0.89
C ILE A 109 -1.00 -0.35 -0.60
N ALA A 110 -1.78 0.53 -1.22
CA ALA A 110 -3.23 0.53 -1.07
C ALA A 110 -3.90 -0.14 -2.27
N SER A 111 -4.82 -1.07 -1.99
CA SER A 111 -5.84 -1.52 -2.91
C SER A 111 -7.18 -0.91 -2.53
N PHE A 112 -7.96 -0.53 -3.53
CA PHE A 112 -9.36 -0.18 -3.37
C PHE A 112 -10.08 -0.57 -4.66
N SER A 113 -11.38 -0.82 -4.60
CA SER A 113 -12.14 -1.37 -5.73
C SER A 113 -12.19 -0.45 -6.96
N GLY A 114 -11.93 0.85 -6.79
CA GLY A 114 -11.86 1.82 -7.89
C GLY A 114 -13.15 1.90 -8.69
N GLY A 115 -14.17 2.60 -8.16
CA GLY A 115 -15.50 2.72 -8.75
C GLY A 115 -15.52 3.10 -10.24
N ALA A 116 -15.54 4.39 -10.58
CA ALA A 116 -15.51 4.87 -11.97
C ALA A 116 -14.15 5.53 -12.33
N PRO A 117 -13.07 4.74 -12.53
CA PRO A 117 -11.76 5.29 -12.85
C PRO A 117 -11.80 6.01 -14.21
N ARG A 118 -11.19 7.20 -14.28
CA ARG A 118 -11.00 7.95 -15.52
C ARG A 118 -9.56 7.82 -15.99
N SER A 119 -9.37 7.38 -17.23
CA SER A 119 -8.09 7.43 -17.91
C SER A 119 -8.00 8.70 -18.77
N TYR A 120 -6.79 9.23 -18.90
CA TYR A 120 -6.49 10.35 -19.78
C TYR A 120 -5.29 9.94 -20.64
N GLY A 121 -5.36 10.21 -21.95
CA GLY A 121 -4.23 9.99 -22.85
C GLY A 121 -3.08 10.92 -22.49
N LEU A 122 -1.88 10.37 -22.34
CA LEU A 122 -0.66 11.14 -22.09
C LEU A 122 0.27 10.95 -23.30
N ALA A 123 0.68 12.04 -23.94
CA ALA A 123 1.79 12.03 -24.88
C ALA A 123 3.08 12.05 -24.06
N GLY A 124 3.84 10.97 -24.09
CA GLY A 124 5.12 10.89 -23.39
C GLY A 124 6.11 11.92 -23.94
N GLN A 125 6.62 12.79 -23.07
CA GLN A 125 7.88 13.52 -23.27
C GLN A 125 8.87 13.05 -22.21
#